data_AF-A0A165AFA6-F1
#
_entry.id   AF-A0A165AFA6-F1
#
_cell.length_a   1.000
_cell.length_b   1.000
_cell.length_c   1.000
_cell.angle_alpha   90.00
_cell.angle_beta   90.00
_cell.angle_gamma   90.00
#
_symmetry.space_group_name_H-M   'P 1'
#
loop_
_entity.id
_entity.type
_entity.pdbx_description
1 polymer ?
#
loop_
_entity_poly.entity_id
_entity_poly.type
_entity_poly.pdbx_seq_one_letter_code
_entity_poly.pdbx_strand_id
1 'polypeptide(L)'
;MATSPAFQLASVYHCQSVFYTVSHDVRKGKCEKDWGILRFRHGPGSTSSLTMGSHDRRLATQSFNQAWAWDLFPDALRSQDVTGDQGGLKGNLALILALAAFSAQPNNVEDALKTGFKKGHWVRHNLPDGRRDERGVVVLVYEDPGRSSASILRGFEEGLVFA
;
A
#
# COMPACT_ATOMS: atom_id res chain seq x y z
N MET A 1 5.99 -29.86 -5.49
CA MET A 1 5.15 -28.86 -6.19
C MET A 1 5.98 -27.60 -6.35
N ALA A 2 6.26 -27.17 -7.59
CA ALA A 2 6.92 -25.90 -7.82
C ALA A 2 5.94 -24.78 -7.46
N THR A 3 6.30 -23.93 -6.50
CA THR A 3 5.53 -22.72 -6.19
C THR A 3 5.62 -21.78 -7.39
N SER A 4 4.48 -21.35 -7.95
CA SER A 4 4.44 -20.32 -8.98
C SER A 4 5.25 -19.09 -8.54
N PRO A 5 6.03 -18.46 -9.42
CA PRO A 5 6.72 -17.22 -9.09
C PRO A 5 5.70 -16.16 -8.66
N ALA A 6 6.04 -15.35 -7.67
CA ALA A 6 5.20 -14.23 -7.26
C ALA A 6 5.09 -13.22 -8.41
N PHE A 7 3.88 -12.74 -8.69
CA PHE A 7 3.62 -11.63 -9.60
C PHE A 7 4.36 -10.37 -9.14
N GLN A 8 4.33 -10.12 -7.83
CA GLN A 8 5.01 -8.97 -7.23
C GLN A 8 5.47 -9.28 -5.82
N LEU A 9 6.52 -8.58 -5.40
CA LEU A 9 7.07 -8.69 -4.07
C LEU A 9 7.49 -7.31 -3.54
N ALA A 10 7.22 -7.06 -2.27
CA ALA A 10 7.76 -5.92 -1.55
C ALA A 10 8.04 -6.28 -0.09
N SER A 11 9.13 -5.78 0.46
CA SER A 11 9.35 -5.73 1.91
C SER A 11 9.23 -4.29 2.37
N VAL A 12 8.51 -4.08 3.47
CA VAL A 12 8.22 -2.76 4.02
C VAL A 12 8.51 -2.77 5.52
N TYR A 13 9.16 -1.74 6.02
CA TYR A 13 9.54 -1.58 7.41
C TYR A 13 9.10 -0.22 7.92
N HIS A 14 8.47 -0.16 9.10
CA HIS A 14 7.98 1.07 9.70
C HIS A 14 8.85 1.46 10.90
N CYS A 15 9.39 2.68 10.91
CA CYS A 15 10.18 3.20 12.00
C CYS A 15 10.06 4.73 12.05
N GLN A 16 9.77 5.29 13.22
CA GLN A 16 9.67 6.73 13.47
C GLN A 16 8.71 7.43 12.48
N SER A 17 7.53 6.85 12.24
CA SER A 17 6.53 7.34 11.27
C SER A 17 6.97 7.35 9.81
N VAL A 18 8.08 6.68 9.48
CA VAL A 18 8.58 6.52 8.11
C VAL A 18 8.42 5.06 7.68
N PHE A 19 7.92 4.86 6.47
CA PHE A 19 7.96 3.56 5.81
C PHE A 19 9.19 3.47 4.92
N TYR A 20 9.98 2.43 5.12
CA TYR A 20 11.09 2.02 4.28
C TYR A 20 10.64 0.84 3.43
N THR A 21 11.11 0.76 2.20
CA THR A 21 10.62 -0.18 1.18
C THR A 21 11.78 -0.74 0.35
N VAL A 22 11.68 -2.01 -0.02
CA VAL A 22 12.57 -2.70 -0.99
C VAL A 22 11.78 -3.71 -1.82
N SER A 23 12.27 -4.01 -3.01
CA SER A 23 11.63 -4.94 -3.97
C SER A 23 12.12 -6.39 -3.89
N HIS A 24 12.77 -6.79 -2.78
CA HIS A 24 13.25 -8.15 -2.55
C HIS A 24 12.81 -8.70 -1.18
N ASP A 25 12.83 -10.02 -1.01
CA ASP A 25 12.47 -10.69 0.25
C ASP A 25 13.64 -10.58 1.24
N VAL A 26 13.53 -9.66 2.19
CA VAL A 26 14.58 -9.38 3.19
C VAL A 26 14.86 -10.56 4.12
N ARG A 27 13.98 -11.58 4.15
CA ARG A 27 14.21 -12.80 4.94
C ARG A 27 15.18 -13.76 4.25
N LYS A 28 15.44 -13.59 2.94
CA LYS A 28 16.25 -14.50 2.13
C LYS A 28 17.70 -14.05 1.93
N GLY A 29 18.12 -12.92 2.49
CA GLY A 29 19.50 -12.44 2.38
C GLY A 29 19.76 -11.11 3.10
N LYS A 30 21.04 -10.75 3.25
CA LYS A 30 21.49 -9.47 3.82
C LYS A 30 21.55 -8.41 2.72
N CYS A 31 20.56 -7.54 2.62
CA CYS A 31 20.77 -6.25 1.97
C CYS A 31 20.31 -5.11 2.88
N GLU A 32 21.25 -4.57 3.65
CA GLU A 32 21.03 -3.39 4.49
C GLU A 32 21.01 -2.09 3.67
N LYS A 33 21.48 -2.10 2.41
CA LYS A 33 21.82 -0.88 1.66
C LYS A 33 20.78 -0.41 0.63
N ASP A 34 19.70 -1.15 0.41
CA ASP A 34 18.74 -0.85 -0.68
C ASP A 34 17.44 -0.21 -0.21
N TRP A 35 17.29 0.06 1.09
CA TRP A 35 16.04 0.61 1.63
C TRP A 35 15.77 2.02 1.10
N GLY A 36 14.67 2.17 0.37
CA GLY A 36 14.13 3.46 -0.06
C GLY A 36 12.99 3.91 0.85
N ILE A 37 12.85 5.21 1.08
CA ILE A 37 11.69 5.74 1.80
C ILE A 37 10.46 5.65 0.88
N LEU A 38 9.34 5.19 1.41
CA LEU A 38 8.05 5.21 0.73
C LEU A 38 7.66 6.65 0.41
N ARG A 39 7.41 6.89 -0.88
CA ARG A 39 7.05 8.18 -1.45
C ARG A 39 5.99 7.97 -2.52
N PHE A 40 5.37 9.05 -2.91
CA PHE A 40 4.40 9.10 -3.99
C PHE A 40 5.04 9.67 -5.24
N ARG A 41 4.44 9.34 -6.38
CA ARG A 41 4.59 10.08 -7.63
C ARG A 41 3.24 10.67 -7.96
N HIS A 42 3.17 11.98 -8.16
CA HIS A 42 1.92 12.62 -8.57
C HIS A 42 1.70 12.45 -10.08
N GLY A 43 0.48 12.05 -10.43
CA GLY A 43 0.01 11.99 -11.81
C GLY A 43 -0.85 13.19 -12.18
N PRO A 44 -1.31 13.27 -13.43
CA PRO A 44 -2.34 14.22 -13.84
C PRO A 44 -3.62 14.02 -13.02
N GLY A 45 -4.39 15.09 -12.80
CA GLY A 45 -5.74 14.96 -12.23
C GLY A 45 -5.76 14.53 -10.77
N SER A 46 -4.81 15.00 -9.96
CA SER A 46 -4.78 14.85 -8.49
C SER A 46 -4.58 13.43 -7.94
N THR A 47 -4.24 12.47 -8.82
CA THR A 47 -3.96 11.08 -8.44
C THR A 47 -2.53 10.92 -7.92
N SER A 48 -2.38 10.17 -6.83
CA SER A 48 -1.08 9.74 -6.30
C SER A 48 -0.77 8.30 -6.71
N SER A 49 0.49 8.01 -7.04
CA SER A 49 0.95 6.66 -7.35
C SER A 49 1.99 6.20 -6.35
N LEU A 50 1.78 5.03 -5.74
CA LEU A 50 2.77 4.34 -4.90
C LEU A 50 3.72 3.55 -5.78
N THR A 51 4.94 4.05 -5.92
CA THR A 51 6.01 3.34 -6.62
C THR A 51 7.30 3.38 -5.82
N MET A 52 8.11 2.33 -5.94
CA MET A 52 9.46 2.32 -5.36
C MET A 52 10.29 3.46 -5.98
N GLY A 53 11.08 4.16 -5.15
CA GLY A 53 11.96 5.22 -5.62
C GLY A 53 11.25 6.51 -6.07
N SER A 54 10.02 6.74 -5.61
CA SER A 54 9.32 8.02 -5.87
C SER A 54 9.87 9.16 -4.99
N HIS A 55 9.37 10.38 -5.17
CA HIS A 55 9.98 11.57 -4.55
C HIS A 55 9.02 12.35 -3.64
N ASP A 56 7.73 12.39 -3.97
CA ASP A 56 6.74 13.21 -3.28
C ASP A 56 6.44 12.63 -1.90
N ARG A 57 6.46 13.49 -0.88
CA ARG A 57 6.31 13.05 0.52
C ARG A 57 4.87 12.72 0.89
N ARG A 58 3.90 13.30 0.17
CA ARG A 58 2.49 13.28 0.56
C ARG A 58 1.62 12.90 -0.63
N LEU A 59 0.40 12.48 -0.33
CA LEU A 59 -0.66 12.43 -1.32
C LEU A 59 -0.84 13.82 -1.97
N ALA A 60 -1.09 13.84 -3.28
CA ALA A 60 -1.27 15.04 -4.07
C ALA A 60 -2.49 15.86 -3.63
N THR A 61 -3.63 15.17 -3.47
CA THR A 61 -4.84 15.70 -2.84
C THR A 61 -5.50 14.57 -2.07
N GLN A 62 -6.46 14.92 -1.22
CA GLN A 62 -7.33 13.98 -0.55
C GLN A 62 -8.75 14.54 -0.51
N SER A 63 -9.75 13.72 -0.86
CA SER A 63 -11.16 14.09 -0.65
C SER A 63 -11.57 13.88 0.81
N PHE A 64 -12.54 14.66 1.29
CA PHE A 64 -13.11 14.49 2.64
C PHE A 64 -13.68 13.09 2.88
N ASN A 65 -14.13 12.41 1.82
CA ASN A 65 -14.74 11.08 1.91
C ASN A 65 -13.70 9.94 1.89
N GLN A 66 -12.41 10.26 1.67
CA GLN A 66 -11.31 9.29 1.62
C GLN A 66 -10.80 8.92 3.01
N ALA A 67 -11.70 8.36 3.83
CA ALA A 67 -11.41 7.95 5.19
C ALA A 67 -10.34 6.85 5.28
N TRP A 68 -10.16 6.06 4.20
CA TRP A 68 -9.10 5.05 4.07
C TRP A 68 -7.69 5.63 4.29
N ALA A 69 -7.47 6.91 3.96
CA ALA A 69 -6.14 7.53 4.06
C ALA A 69 -5.67 7.61 5.51
N TRP A 70 -6.61 7.71 6.46
CA TRP A 70 -6.33 7.75 7.89
C TRP A 70 -5.93 6.37 8.45
N ASP A 71 -6.51 5.31 7.88
CA ASP A 71 -6.14 3.95 8.25
C ASP A 71 -4.76 3.62 7.65
N LEU A 72 -4.50 3.95 6.39
CA LEU A 72 -3.27 3.53 5.70
C LEU A 72 -2.03 4.37 6.00
N PHE A 73 -2.18 5.68 6.19
CA PHE A 73 -1.05 6.60 6.25
C PHE A 73 -0.96 7.35 7.57
N PRO A 74 0.26 7.51 8.13
CA PRO A 74 0.51 8.51 9.16
C PRO A 74 0.36 9.91 8.58
N ASP A 75 0.08 10.88 9.45
CA ASP A 75 -0.14 12.30 9.13
C ASP A 75 0.91 12.91 8.21
N ALA A 76 2.17 12.50 8.36
CA ALA A 76 3.27 12.99 7.54
C ALA A 76 3.11 12.68 6.04
N LEU A 77 2.40 11.61 5.69
CA LEU A 77 2.18 11.14 4.31
C LEU A 77 0.80 11.54 3.76
N ARG A 78 -0.11 12.04 4.59
CA ARG A 78 -1.45 12.49 4.18
C ARG A 78 -1.37 13.84 3.45
N SER A 79 -2.36 14.13 2.61
CA SER A 79 -2.41 15.40 1.88
C SER A 79 -2.59 16.58 2.85
N GLN A 80 -2.00 17.73 2.54
CA GLN A 80 -2.37 19.00 3.16
C GLN A 80 -3.53 19.69 2.44
N ASP A 81 -3.66 19.40 1.15
CA ASP A 81 -4.73 19.91 0.31
C ASP A 81 -5.89 18.91 0.38
N VAL A 82 -6.83 19.18 1.27
CA VAL A 82 -8.09 18.43 1.38
C VAL A 82 -9.15 19.19 0.58
N THR A 83 -9.41 18.74 -0.64
CA THR A 83 -10.28 19.46 -1.59
C THR A 83 -11.38 18.56 -2.12
N GLY A 84 -12.65 18.96 -1.91
CA GLY A 84 -13.83 18.44 -2.60
C GLY A 84 -13.85 16.91 -2.81
N ASP A 85 -14.16 16.50 -4.05
CA ASP A 85 -14.36 15.12 -4.51
C ASP A 85 -13.18 14.57 -5.33
N GLN A 86 -11.99 15.17 -5.19
CA GLN A 86 -10.82 14.81 -5.97
C GLN A 86 -9.81 14.01 -5.14
N GLY A 87 -9.02 13.21 -5.84
CA GLY A 87 -7.92 12.44 -5.26
C GLY A 87 -7.98 10.97 -5.60
N GLY A 88 -6.94 10.28 -5.20
CA GLY A 88 -6.90 8.85 -5.31
C GLY A 88 -5.50 8.30 -5.25
N LEU A 89 -5.44 6.98 -5.14
CA LEU A 89 -4.20 6.25 -4.99
C LEU A 89 -4.21 5.03 -5.89
N LYS A 90 -3.10 4.83 -6.60
CA LYS A 90 -2.83 3.67 -7.44
C LYS A 90 -1.37 3.23 -7.29
N GLY A 91 -0.95 2.23 -8.06
CA GLY A 91 0.45 1.80 -8.15
C GLY A 91 0.68 0.40 -7.58
N ASN A 92 1.89 0.18 -7.04
CA ASN A 92 2.40 -1.13 -6.66
C ASN A 92 1.47 -1.83 -5.65
N LEU A 93 0.86 -2.94 -6.07
CA LEU A 93 -0.12 -3.67 -5.28
C LEU A 93 0.49 -4.23 -3.98
N ALA A 94 1.72 -4.73 -4.03
CA ALA A 94 2.41 -5.24 -2.85
C ALA A 94 2.63 -4.15 -1.79
N LEU A 95 2.95 -2.90 -2.19
CA LEU A 95 3.04 -1.77 -1.27
C LEU A 95 1.68 -1.38 -0.67
N ILE A 96 0.63 -1.35 -1.48
CA ILE A 96 -0.74 -1.06 -1.01
C ILE A 96 -1.16 -2.09 0.05
N LEU A 97 -0.95 -3.38 -0.23
CA LEU A 97 -1.25 -4.46 0.71
C LEU A 97 -0.39 -4.39 1.98
N ALA A 98 0.88 -3.97 1.86
CA ALA A 98 1.74 -3.77 3.02
C ALA A 98 1.17 -2.67 3.94
N LEU A 99 0.74 -1.54 3.38
CA LEU A 99 0.13 -0.44 4.14
C LEU A 99 -1.16 -0.88 4.85
N ALA A 100 -2.00 -1.67 4.17
CA ALA A 100 -3.20 -2.26 4.79
C ALA A 100 -2.84 -3.27 5.90
N ALA A 101 -1.74 -3.99 5.77
CA ALA A 101 -1.24 -4.82 6.86
C ALA A 101 -0.72 -3.99 8.04
N PHE A 102 -0.17 -2.80 7.79
CA PHE A 102 0.24 -1.86 8.84
C PHE A 102 -0.93 -1.17 9.53
N SER A 103 -2.05 -0.93 8.84
CA SER A 103 -3.21 -0.24 9.40
C SER A 103 -3.96 -1.05 10.46
N ALA A 104 -3.66 -2.34 10.60
CA ALA A 104 -4.23 -3.21 11.62
C ALA A 104 -3.18 -4.06 12.35
N GLN A 105 -3.49 -4.45 13.59
CA GLN A 105 -2.64 -5.35 14.37
C GLN A 105 -2.40 -6.69 13.63
N PRO A 106 -1.26 -7.38 13.87
CA PRO A 106 -0.88 -8.57 13.10
C PRO A 106 -1.95 -9.68 13.04
N ASN A 107 -2.72 -9.87 14.10
CA ASN A 107 -3.82 -10.84 14.18
C ASN A 107 -5.09 -10.42 13.42
N ASN A 108 -5.19 -9.16 13.02
CA ASN A 108 -6.37 -8.58 12.37
C ASN A 108 -6.11 -8.19 10.90
N VAL A 109 -4.95 -8.54 10.34
CA VAL A 109 -4.58 -8.17 8.96
C VAL A 109 -5.59 -8.74 7.95
N GLU A 110 -5.99 -9.99 8.12
CA GLU A 110 -6.99 -10.61 7.24
C GLU A 110 -8.33 -9.87 7.29
N ASP A 111 -8.79 -9.51 8.49
CA ASP A 111 -10.02 -8.74 8.67
C ASP A 111 -9.90 -7.33 8.08
N ALA A 112 -8.74 -6.69 8.20
CA ALA A 112 -8.47 -5.38 7.61
C ALA A 112 -8.57 -5.42 6.08
N LEU A 113 -8.03 -6.47 5.45
CA LEU A 113 -8.14 -6.65 4.00
C LEU A 113 -9.59 -6.92 3.57
N LYS A 114 -10.30 -7.83 4.26
CA LYS A 114 -11.69 -8.20 3.94
C LYS A 114 -12.69 -7.07 4.15
N THR A 115 -12.52 -6.32 5.24
CA THR A 115 -13.46 -5.25 5.62
C THR A 115 -13.07 -3.91 5.01
N GLY A 116 -11.78 -3.68 4.79
CA GLY A 116 -11.23 -2.48 4.18
C GLY A 116 -11.37 -2.46 2.66
N PHE A 117 -11.41 -3.59 1.96
CA PHE A 117 -11.64 -3.61 0.52
C PHE A 117 -13.02 -4.17 0.14
N LYS A 118 -13.94 -3.30 -0.26
CA LYS A 118 -15.34 -3.66 -0.56
C LYS A 118 -15.77 -3.10 -1.92
N LYS A 119 -16.44 -3.94 -2.71
CA LYS A 119 -17.00 -3.56 -4.03
C LYS A 119 -15.98 -2.89 -4.97
N GLY A 120 -14.71 -3.31 -4.90
CA GLY A 120 -13.64 -2.78 -5.75
C GLY A 120 -12.99 -1.48 -5.24
N HIS A 121 -13.37 -0.99 -4.05
CA HIS A 121 -12.81 0.22 -3.47
C HIS A 121 -12.41 0.00 -2.02
N TRP A 122 -11.41 0.76 -1.57
CA TRP A 122 -11.06 0.78 -0.17
C TRP A 122 -11.93 1.72 0.65
N VAL A 123 -12.29 1.24 1.82
CA VAL A 123 -13.06 1.94 2.84
C VAL A 123 -12.33 1.82 4.17
N ARG A 124 -12.75 2.66 5.12
CA ARG A 124 -12.25 2.58 6.49
C ARG A 124 -12.63 1.23 7.12
N HIS A 125 -11.68 0.53 7.73
CA HIS A 125 -11.91 -0.77 8.36
C HIS A 125 -12.16 -0.67 9.87
N ASN A 126 -11.89 0.46 10.51
CA ASN A 126 -12.17 0.73 11.94
C ASN A 126 -11.55 -0.28 12.92
N LEU A 127 -10.43 -0.91 12.55
CA LEU A 127 -9.69 -1.80 13.46
C LEU A 127 -8.63 -0.98 14.21
N PRO A 128 -8.17 -1.46 15.39
CA PRO A 128 -7.08 -0.80 16.11
C PRO A 128 -5.83 -0.69 15.23
N ASP A 129 -5.21 0.49 15.23
CA ASP A 129 -4.01 0.78 14.45
C ASP A 129 -2.91 -0.25 14.77
N GLY A 130 -2.31 -0.79 13.71
CA GLY A 130 -1.25 -1.78 13.76
C GLY A 130 0.14 -1.22 13.57
N ARG A 131 0.28 0.08 13.31
CA ARG A 131 1.57 0.74 13.17
C ARG A 131 2.29 0.69 14.51
N ARG A 132 3.42 -0.01 14.50
CA ARG A 132 4.36 -0.08 15.62
C ARG A 132 5.74 0.22 15.06
N ASP A 133 6.53 0.96 15.82
CA ASP A 133 7.92 1.16 15.45
C ASP A 133 8.63 -0.20 15.38
N GLU A 134 9.53 -0.29 14.41
CA GLU A 134 10.34 -1.47 14.10
C GLU A 134 9.56 -2.68 13.56
N ARG A 135 8.30 -2.49 13.15
CA ARG A 135 7.52 -3.55 12.51
C ARG A 135 7.86 -3.66 11.03
N GLY A 136 8.13 -4.88 10.57
CA GLY A 136 8.30 -5.24 9.16
C GLY A 136 7.16 -6.09 8.60
N VAL A 137 6.91 -5.96 7.30
CA VAL A 137 5.96 -6.76 6.52
C VAL A 137 6.62 -7.17 5.21
N VAL A 138 6.51 -8.45 4.84
CA VAL A 138 6.89 -8.94 3.51
C VAL A 138 5.62 -9.38 2.80
N VAL A 139 5.37 -8.80 1.62
CA VAL A 139 4.20 -9.11 0.79
C VAL A 139 4.66 -9.84 -0.46
N LEU A 140 4.03 -10.98 -0.73
CA LEU A 140 4.15 -11.71 -1.98
C LEU A 140 2.76 -11.80 -2.59
N VAL A 141 2.61 -11.27 -3.81
CA VAL A 141 1.35 -11.34 -4.57
C VAL A 141 1.49 -12.45 -5.59
N TYR A 142 0.53 -13.37 -5.61
CA TYR A 142 0.48 -14.48 -6.55
C TYR A 142 -0.76 -14.38 -7.42
N GLU A 143 -0.66 -14.93 -8.62
CA GLU A 143 -1.83 -15.28 -9.42
C GLU A 143 -2.51 -16.51 -8.81
N ASP A 144 -3.84 -16.53 -8.85
CA ASP A 144 -4.65 -17.68 -8.44
C ASP A 144 -5.29 -18.29 -9.70
N PRO A 145 -4.71 -19.37 -10.26
CA PRO A 145 -5.17 -19.96 -11.51
C PRO A 145 -6.67 -20.28 -11.49
N GLY A 146 -7.41 -19.70 -12.44
CA GLY A 146 -8.86 -19.85 -12.55
C GLY A 146 -9.67 -18.79 -11.79
N ARG A 147 -9.04 -17.91 -11.00
CA ARG A 147 -9.68 -16.77 -10.34
C ARG A 147 -9.06 -15.42 -10.69
N SER A 148 -7.74 -15.37 -10.83
CA SER A 148 -7.01 -14.16 -11.23
C SER A 148 -5.95 -14.48 -12.27
N SER A 149 -5.45 -13.43 -12.92
CA SER A 149 -4.35 -13.47 -13.89
C SER A 149 -3.50 -12.22 -13.74
N ALA A 150 -2.29 -12.22 -14.29
CA ALA A 150 -1.42 -11.05 -14.30
C ALA A 150 -2.10 -9.78 -14.86
N SER A 151 -3.00 -9.90 -15.85
CA SER A 151 -3.71 -8.73 -16.40
C SER A 151 -4.73 -8.16 -15.42
N ILE A 152 -5.45 -9.02 -14.68
CA ILE A 152 -6.35 -8.59 -13.60
C ILE A 152 -5.57 -7.88 -12.50
N LEU A 153 -4.41 -8.43 -12.10
CA LEU A 153 -3.55 -7.82 -11.09
C LEU A 153 -3.01 -6.45 -11.54
N ARG A 154 -2.57 -6.31 -12.79
CA ARG A 154 -2.18 -5.01 -13.37
C ARG A 154 -3.34 -4.01 -13.40
N GLY A 155 -4.57 -4.48 -13.64
CA GLY A 155 -5.76 -3.63 -13.57
C GLY A 155 -5.93 -2.96 -12.20
N PHE A 156 -5.58 -3.67 -11.12
CA PHE A 156 -5.53 -3.06 -9.79
C PHE A 156 -4.39 -2.05 -9.64
N GLU A 157 -3.24 -2.23 -10.28
CA GLU A 157 -2.14 -1.26 -10.18
C GLU A 157 -2.41 0.03 -10.97
N GLU A 158 -3.07 -0.08 -12.12
CA GLU A 158 -3.32 1.02 -13.04
C GLU A 158 -4.60 1.80 -12.73
N GLY A 159 -5.60 1.11 -12.17
CA GLY A 159 -6.86 1.69 -11.74
C GLY A 159 -6.72 2.52 -10.46
N LEU A 160 -7.71 3.38 -10.21
CA LEU A 160 -7.84 4.05 -8.91
C LEU A 160 -8.29 3.01 -7.88
N VAL A 161 -7.33 2.47 -7.15
CA VAL A 161 -7.57 1.54 -6.03
C VAL A 161 -8.32 2.27 -4.91
N PHE A 162 -8.01 3.55 -4.76
CA PHE A 162 -8.65 4.46 -3.83
C PHE A 162 -9.13 5.69 -4.59
N ALA A 163 -10.41 6.00 -4.50
CA ALA A 163 -11.06 7.18 -5.07
C ALA A 163 -11.96 7.82 -4.00
#